data_AF-A0A2E7ER78-F1
#
_entry.id   AF-A0A2E7ER78-F1
#
_cell.length_a   1.000
_cell.length_b   1.000
_cell.length_c   1.000
_cell.angle_alpha   90.00
_cell.angle_beta   90.00
_cell.angle_gamma   90.00
#
_symmetry.space_group_name_H-M   'P 1'
#
loop_
_entity.id
_entity.type
_entity.pdbx_description
1 polymer ?
#
loop_
_entity_poly.entity_id
_entity_poly.type
_entity_poly.pdbx_seq_one_letter_code
_entity_poly.pdbx_strand_id
1 'polypeptide(L)'
;MFTAHLEVFAEHQSLQQRVRFVLESLPQQVQQDFLDDPRFSLAVDNYMPGVGWKLMVPPPGPGEDVTRCVVLRTNLGDCAEAFAFWVIAHEFAHAYLRNGGWGTITDVEEAADALAAHWGYPRPRGLSRNAMFPKKYNG
;
A
#
# COMPACT_ATOMS: atom_id res chain seq x y z
N MET A 1 -14.92 -3.94 8.95
CA MET A 1 -15.31 -2.55 8.61
C MET A 1 -14.84 -2.12 7.22
N PHE A 2 -13.70 -2.62 6.72
CA PHE A 2 -13.15 -2.25 5.41
C PHE A 2 -13.73 -2.98 4.18
N THR A 3 -14.92 -3.58 4.27
CA THR A 3 -15.45 -4.49 3.23
C THR A 3 -15.43 -3.86 1.83
N ALA A 4 -15.94 -2.64 1.68
CA ALA A 4 -15.97 -1.93 0.41
C ALA A 4 -14.56 -1.66 -0.18
N HIS A 5 -13.58 -1.33 0.68
CA HIS A 5 -12.19 -1.11 0.25
C HIS A 5 -11.52 -2.39 -0.25
N LEU A 6 -11.95 -3.55 0.23
CA LEU A 6 -11.36 -4.84 -0.10
C LEU A 6 -11.99 -5.50 -1.35
N GLU A 7 -13.09 -4.95 -1.89
CA GLU A 7 -13.77 -5.48 -3.08
C GLU A 7 -12.86 -5.47 -4.32
N VAL A 8 -11.94 -4.50 -4.40
CA VAL A 8 -10.96 -4.40 -5.50
C VAL A 8 -10.03 -5.62 -5.60
N PHE A 9 -9.92 -6.43 -4.54
CA PHE A 9 -9.11 -7.65 -4.50
C PHE A 9 -9.95 -8.93 -4.60
N ALA A 10 -11.24 -8.86 -4.98
CA ALA A 10 -12.13 -10.03 -4.99
C ALA A 10 -11.61 -11.22 -5.84
N GLU A 11 -10.91 -10.93 -6.94
CA GLU A 11 -10.28 -11.96 -7.81
C GLU A 11 -8.92 -12.45 -7.28
N HIS A 12 -8.41 -11.87 -6.19
CA HIS A 12 -7.10 -12.15 -5.61
C HIS A 12 -7.22 -12.45 -4.10
N GLN A 13 -7.88 -13.55 -3.75
CA GLN A 13 -8.21 -13.90 -2.36
C GLN A 13 -7.02 -13.89 -1.40
N SER A 14 -5.87 -14.45 -1.80
CA SER A 14 -4.65 -14.44 -0.99
C SER A 14 -4.18 -13.02 -0.69
N LEU A 15 -4.18 -12.13 -1.70
CA LEU A 15 -3.83 -10.73 -1.50
C LEU A 15 -4.87 -10.02 -0.63
N GLN A 16 -6.16 -10.24 -0.89
CA GLN A 16 -7.24 -9.66 -0.10
C GLN A 16 -7.12 -9.99 1.39
N GLN A 17 -6.82 -11.25 1.73
CA GLN A 17 -6.62 -11.70 3.10
C GLN A 17 -5.41 -11.03 3.75
N ARG A 18 -4.28 -10.94 3.03
CA ARG A 18 -3.08 -10.27 3.52
C ARG A 18 -3.31 -8.77 3.76
N VAL A 19 -3.98 -8.09 2.83
CA VAL A 19 -4.34 -6.67 2.95
C VAL A 19 -5.26 -6.45 4.13
N ARG A 20 -6.32 -7.27 4.27
CA ARG A 20 -7.23 -7.22 5.42
C ARG A 20 -6.47 -7.40 6.73
N PHE A 21 -5.61 -8.41 6.81
CA PHE A 21 -4.86 -8.72 8.02
C PHE A 21 -4.01 -7.52 8.46
N VAL A 22 -3.21 -6.96 7.55
CA VAL A 22 -2.38 -5.79 7.88
C VAL A 22 -3.25 -4.61 8.28
N LEU A 23 -4.27 -4.28 7.49
CA LEU A 23 -5.14 -3.12 7.71
C LEU A 23 -5.86 -3.18 9.07
N GLU A 24 -6.41 -4.35 9.43
CA GLU A 24 -7.11 -4.55 10.71
C GLU A 24 -6.15 -4.65 11.91
N SER A 25 -4.87 -4.91 11.68
CA SER A 25 -3.83 -4.92 12.73
C SER A 25 -3.22 -3.54 13.02
N LEU A 26 -3.45 -2.54 12.16
CA LEU A 26 -2.91 -1.19 12.35
C LEU A 26 -3.48 -0.54 13.62
N PRO A 27 -2.79 0.45 14.21
CA PRO A 27 -3.35 1.20 15.34
C PRO A 27 -4.73 1.78 15.02
N GLN A 28 -5.64 1.79 16.01
CA GLN A 28 -7.03 2.23 15.81
C GLN A 28 -7.13 3.62 15.18
N GLN A 29 -6.25 4.55 15.57
CA GLN A 29 -6.19 5.90 15.00
C GLN A 29 -5.88 5.92 13.49
N VAL A 30 -5.06 4.96 13.01
CA VAL A 30 -4.71 4.82 11.59
C VAL A 30 -5.89 4.23 10.83
N GLN A 31 -6.55 3.21 11.40
CA GLN A 31 -7.76 2.65 10.83
C GLN A 31 -8.87 3.71 10.70
N GLN A 32 -9.05 4.53 11.73
CA GLN A 32 -10.03 5.62 11.73
C GLN A 32 -9.71 6.70 10.70
N ASP A 33 -8.45 7.14 10.58
CA ASP A 33 -8.03 8.12 9.57
C ASP A 33 -8.25 7.63 8.12
N PHE A 34 -8.20 6.31 7.89
CA PHE A 34 -8.57 5.74 6.59
C PHE A 34 -10.08 5.62 6.37
N LEU A 35 -10.86 5.32 7.42
CA LEU A 35 -12.32 5.22 7.31
C LEU A 35 -13.00 6.58 7.18
N ASP A 36 -12.44 7.61 7.82
CA ASP A 36 -13.00 8.97 7.83
C ASP A 36 -12.62 9.81 6.62
N ASP A 37 -11.55 9.44 5.90
CA ASP A 37 -11.11 10.15 4.70
C ASP A 37 -11.63 9.44 3.44
N PRO A 38 -12.66 9.98 2.76
CA PRO A 38 -13.21 9.37 1.54
C PRO A 38 -12.22 9.36 0.36
N ARG A 39 -11.07 10.03 0.48
CA ARG A 39 -9.99 10.00 -0.53
C ARG A 39 -9.10 8.77 -0.38
N PHE A 40 -9.15 8.06 0.75
CA PHE A 40 -8.45 6.80 0.91
C PHE A 40 -9.11 5.72 0.05
N SER A 41 -8.32 5.05 -0.77
CA SER A 41 -8.81 3.98 -1.63
C SER A 41 -7.72 2.93 -1.85
N LEU A 42 -8.13 1.71 -2.13
CA LEU A 42 -7.22 0.63 -2.53
C LEU A 42 -7.40 0.35 -4.02
N ALA A 43 -6.30 0.01 -4.69
CA ALA A 43 -6.32 -0.41 -6.09
C ALA A 43 -5.34 -1.58 -6.30
N VAL A 44 -5.62 -2.37 -7.33
CA VAL A 44 -4.71 -3.43 -7.78
C VAL A 44 -3.86 -2.90 -8.92
N ASP A 45 -2.53 -3.03 -8.81
CA ASP A 45 -1.62 -2.87 -9.95
C ASP A 45 -1.79 -4.08 -10.87
N ASN A 46 -2.59 -3.91 -11.91
CA ASN A 46 -2.89 -4.92 -12.92
C ASN A 46 -2.13 -4.71 -14.23
N TYR A 47 -0.97 -4.03 -14.19
CA TYR A 47 -0.21 -3.73 -15.40
C TYR A 47 0.02 -4.98 -16.26
N MET A 48 -0.55 -4.97 -17.46
CA MET A 48 -0.35 -5.99 -18.48
C MET A 48 0.51 -5.41 -19.62
N PRO A 49 1.68 -6.02 -19.92
CA PRO A 49 2.51 -5.61 -21.06
C PRO A 49 1.68 -5.63 -22.37
N GLY A 50 1.66 -4.50 -23.09
CA GLY A 50 0.92 -4.34 -24.35
C GLY A 50 -0.55 -3.89 -24.23
N VAL A 51 -1.14 -3.86 -23.03
CA VAL A 51 -2.53 -3.39 -22.79
C VAL A 51 -2.59 -2.12 -21.95
N GLY A 52 -1.56 -1.88 -21.11
CA GLY A 52 -1.50 -0.71 -20.24
C GLY A 52 -2.04 -0.97 -18.82
N TRP A 53 -2.27 0.11 -18.08
CA TRP A 53 -2.71 0.11 -16.68
C TRP A 53 -4.20 0.48 -16.59
N LYS A 54 -4.97 -0.13 -15.69
CA LYS A 54 -6.31 0.36 -15.31
C LYS A 54 -6.31 0.66 -13.82
N LEU A 55 -5.99 1.91 -13.47
CA LEU A 55 -6.18 2.41 -12.11
C LEU A 55 -7.52 3.12 -12.03
N MET A 56 -8.47 2.55 -11.31
CA MET A 56 -9.66 3.30 -10.90
C MET A 56 -9.30 4.10 -9.65
N VAL A 57 -8.71 5.29 -9.82
CA VAL A 57 -8.52 6.24 -8.71
C VAL A 57 -9.74 7.14 -8.65
N PRO A 58 -10.35 7.36 -7.48
CA PRO A 58 -11.32 8.43 -7.33
C PRO A 58 -10.66 9.79 -7.68
N PRO A 59 -11.40 10.71 -8.31
CA PRO A 59 -10.84 12.02 -8.67
C PRO A 59 -10.30 12.75 -7.43
N PRO A 60 -9.18 13.48 -7.54
CA PRO A 60 -8.64 14.25 -6.42
C PRO A 60 -9.68 15.27 -5.94
N GLY A 61 -9.86 15.36 -4.62
CA GLY A 61 -10.70 16.40 -4.00
C GLY A 61 -10.05 17.78 -4.12
N PRO A 62 -10.83 18.87 -4.10
CA PRO A 62 -10.27 20.22 -4.18
C PRO A 62 -9.45 20.54 -2.92
N GLY A 63 -8.15 20.83 -3.08
CA GLY A 63 -7.34 21.51 -2.08
C GLY A 63 -6.05 20.83 -1.61
N GLU A 64 -5.80 19.57 -1.94
CA GLU A 64 -4.53 18.89 -1.58
C GLU A 64 -4.12 17.92 -2.70
N ASP A 65 -2.97 18.17 -3.33
CA ASP A 65 -2.44 17.45 -4.51
C ASP A 65 -1.96 16.02 -4.24
N VAL A 66 -2.26 15.44 -3.07
CA VAL A 66 -1.75 14.12 -2.68
C VAL A 66 -2.87 13.07 -2.69
N THR A 67 -2.79 12.16 -3.65
CA THR A 67 -3.67 10.98 -3.70
C THR A 67 -3.36 10.04 -2.52
N ARG A 68 -4.42 9.57 -1.84
CA ARG A 68 -4.34 8.55 -0.77
C ARG A 68 -4.70 7.16 -1.27
N CYS A 69 -4.47 6.93 -2.58
CA CYS A 69 -4.73 5.66 -3.22
C CYS A 69 -3.53 4.72 -3.06
N VAL A 70 -3.72 3.59 -2.40
CA VAL A 70 -2.71 2.55 -2.22
C VAL A 70 -2.87 1.51 -3.32
N VAL A 71 -1.84 1.39 -4.16
CA VAL A 71 -1.83 0.48 -5.29
C VAL A 71 -0.95 -0.73 -4.98
N LEU A 72 -1.53 -1.93 -4.99
CA LEU A 72 -0.85 -3.16 -4.61
C LEU A 72 -0.77 -4.14 -5.78
N ARG A 73 0.40 -4.74 -5.97
CA ARG A 73 0.63 -5.76 -7.00
C ARG A 73 0.02 -7.10 -6.59
N THR A 74 -0.58 -7.78 -7.55
CA THR A 74 -1.25 -9.09 -7.34
C THR A 74 -0.31 -10.17 -6.82
N ASN A 75 0.95 -10.16 -7.26
CA ASN A 75 1.99 -11.12 -6.85
C ASN A 75 2.39 -11.02 -5.37
N LEU A 76 1.97 -9.99 -4.64
CA LEU A 76 2.08 -9.96 -3.17
C LEU A 76 1.28 -11.10 -2.51
N GLY A 77 0.28 -11.66 -3.21
CA GLY A 77 -0.40 -12.88 -2.77
C GLY A 77 0.53 -14.09 -2.66
N ASP A 78 1.50 -14.20 -3.56
CA ASP A 78 2.40 -15.35 -3.72
C ASP A 78 3.77 -15.16 -3.05
N CYS A 79 4.08 -13.93 -2.63
CA CYS A 79 5.35 -13.62 -1.97
C CYS A 79 5.44 -14.23 -0.56
N ALA A 80 6.67 -14.29 -0.05
CA ALA A 80 6.92 -14.60 1.36
C ALA A 80 6.13 -13.65 2.26
N GLU A 81 5.45 -14.22 3.25
CA GLU A 81 4.47 -13.48 4.07
C GLU A 81 5.04 -12.22 4.73
N ALA A 82 6.18 -12.34 5.38
CA ALA A 82 6.83 -11.21 6.05
C ALA A 82 7.15 -10.06 5.06
N PHE A 83 7.51 -10.39 3.82
CA PHE A 83 7.75 -9.40 2.78
C PHE A 83 6.45 -8.77 2.29
N ALA A 84 5.42 -9.58 2.02
CA ALA A 84 4.12 -9.07 1.60
C ALA A 84 3.51 -8.13 2.65
N PHE A 85 3.57 -8.51 3.92
CA PHE A 85 3.07 -7.68 5.03
C PHE A 85 3.84 -6.39 5.18
N TRP A 86 5.18 -6.44 5.09
CA TRP A 86 6.00 -5.22 5.08
C TRP A 86 5.62 -4.29 3.93
N VAL A 87 5.52 -4.79 2.69
CA VAL A 87 5.14 -3.95 1.54
C VAL A 87 3.77 -3.32 1.76
N ILE A 88 2.76 -4.11 2.17
CA ILE A 88 1.40 -3.59 2.41
C ILE A 88 1.41 -2.51 3.50
N ALA A 89 2.10 -2.76 4.63
CA ALA A 89 2.21 -1.79 5.72
C ALA A 89 2.97 -0.53 5.29
N HIS A 90 4.01 -0.67 4.47
CA HIS A 90 4.77 0.44 3.90
C HIS A 90 3.91 1.32 3.00
N GLU A 91 3.10 0.75 2.11
CA GLU A 91 2.19 1.54 1.28
C GLU A 91 1.08 2.22 2.11
N PHE A 92 0.58 1.58 3.18
CA PHE A 92 -0.30 2.24 4.14
C PHE A 92 0.38 3.38 4.88
N ALA A 93 1.68 3.27 5.18
CA ALA A 93 2.43 4.34 5.81
C ALA A 93 2.50 5.57 4.90
N HIS A 94 2.77 5.39 3.60
CA HIS A 94 2.68 6.48 2.61
C HIS A 94 1.31 7.16 2.62
N ALA A 95 0.23 6.38 2.60
CA ALA A 95 -1.12 6.92 2.60
C ALA A 95 -1.50 7.64 3.91
N TYR A 96 -1.00 7.18 5.06
CA TYR A 96 -1.22 7.83 6.36
C TYR A 96 -0.43 9.14 6.48
N LEU A 97 0.85 9.10 6.09
CA LEU A 97 1.74 10.25 6.11
C LEU A 97 1.47 11.26 4.99
N ARG A 98 0.57 10.94 4.05
CA ARG A 98 0.28 11.76 2.85
C ARG A 98 1.59 12.03 2.07
N ASN A 99 2.41 10.99 1.90
CA ASN A 99 3.76 11.06 1.32
C ASN A 99 4.69 12.08 2.00
N GLY A 100 4.45 12.39 3.28
CA GLY A 100 5.27 13.24 4.11
C GLY A 100 6.30 12.46 4.94
N GLY A 101 7.10 13.20 5.71
CA GLY A 101 8.05 12.63 6.66
C GLY A 101 7.39 12.13 7.96
N TRP A 102 8.20 11.48 8.81
CA TRP A 102 7.76 10.99 10.12
C TRP A 102 8.78 11.36 11.21
N GLY A 103 8.36 12.15 12.20
CA GLY A 103 9.25 12.69 13.23
C GLY A 103 10.36 13.55 12.61
N THR A 104 11.62 13.11 12.73
CA THR A 104 12.78 13.78 12.12
C THR A 104 13.18 13.19 10.76
N ILE A 105 12.51 12.13 10.30
CA ILE A 105 12.80 11.47 9.03
C ILE A 105 12.05 12.22 7.93
N THR A 106 12.78 12.92 7.06
CA THR A 106 12.19 13.73 5.98
C THR A 106 12.13 12.99 4.65
N ASP A 107 12.95 11.96 4.46
CA ASP A 107 12.84 11.10 3.29
C ASP A 107 11.57 10.25 3.38
N VAL A 108 10.76 10.30 2.33
CA VAL A 108 9.41 9.72 2.31
C VAL A 108 9.47 8.19 2.40
N GLU A 109 10.45 7.58 1.77
CA GLU A 109 10.64 6.13 1.74
C GLU A 109 11.14 5.61 3.08
N GLU A 110 12.10 6.31 3.68
CA GLU A 110 12.59 6.00 5.02
C GLU A 110 11.51 6.24 6.09
N ALA A 111 10.70 7.28 5.95
CA ALA A 111 9.60 7.57 6.87
C ALA A 111 8.54 6.47 6.82
N ALA A 112 8.18 6.00 5.63
CA ALA A 112 7.25 4.89 5.46
C ALA A 112 7.81 3.57 6.00
N ASP A 113 9.08 3.25 5.74
CA ASP A 113 9.75 2.07 6.31
C ASP A 113 9.79 2.12 7.84
N ALA A 114 10.13 3.29 8.41
CA ALA A 114 10.20 3.47 9.85
C ALA A 114 8.82 3.38 10.52
N LEU A 115 7.78 3.96 9.90
CA LEU A 115 6.42 3.88 10.41
C LEU A 115 5.84 2.46 10.28
N ALA A 116 6.08 1.76 9.17
CA ALA A 116 5.71 0.36 9.03
C ALA A 116 6.39 -0.53 10.08
N ALA A 117 7.68 -0.29 10.36
CA ALA A 117 8.40 -0.97 11.43
C ALA A 117 7.79 -0.67 12.81
N HIS A 118 7.38 0.57 13.06
CA HIS A 118 6.69 0.97 14.29
C HIS A 118 5.33 0.26 14.46
N TRP A 119 4.65 -0.08 13.35
CA TRP A 119 3.45 -0.90 13.35
C TRP A 119 3.71 -2.42 13.48
N GLY A 120 4.98 -2.84 13.57
CA GLY A 120 5.35 -4.26 13.71
C GLY A 120 5.73 -4.96 12.40
N TYR A 121 5.87 -4.22 11.31
CA TYR A 121 6.20 -4.74 9.98
C TYR A 121 7.56 -4.21 9.49
N PRO A 122 8.69 -4.61 10.12
CA PRO A 122 10.00 -4.12 9.73
C PRO A 122 10.40 -4.66 8.36
N ARG A 123 11.15 -3.85 7.61
CA ARG A 123 11.73 -4.26 6.33
C ARG A 123 12.59 -5.52 6.48
N PRO A 124 12.34 -6.59 5.70
CA PRO A 124 13.19 -7.77 5.71
C PRO A 124 14.61 -7.45 5.23
N ARG A 125 15.62 -7.94 5.95
CA ARG A 125 17.04 -7.72 5.60
C ARG A 125 17.36 -8.32 4.23
N GLY A 126 18.08 -7.55 3.41
CA GLY A 126 18.53 -7.99 2.08
C GLY A 126 17.46 -7.99 0.99
N LEU A 127 16.22 -7.56 1.29
CA LEU A 127 15.16 -7.41 0.30
C LEU A 127 14.91 -5.94 -0.02
N SER A 128 14.79 -5.65 -1.32
CA SER A 128 14.30 -4.38 -1.84
C SER A 128 12.96 -4.63 -2.53
N ARG A 129 12.01 -3.68 -2.45
CA ARG A 129 10.76 -3.73 -3.22
C ARG A 129 11.05 -3.99 -4.71
N ASN A 130 12.15 -3.44 -5.22
CA ASN A 130 12.59 -3.61 -6.61
C ASN A 130 13.29 -4.96 -6.90
N ALA A 131 13.86 -5.62 -5.88
CA ALA A 131 14.62 -6.86 -6.08
C ALA A 131 13.71 -8.07 -6.34
N MET A 132 12.51 -8.09 -5.75
CA MET A 132 11.52 -9.15 -6.00
C MET A 132 10.59 -8.80 -7.18
N PHE A 133 10.50 -7.51 -7.52
CA PHE A 133 9.69 -7.03 -8.62
C PHE A 133 10.52 -6.13 -9.55
N PRO A 134 11.41 -6.72 -10.37
CA PRO A 134 12.15 -5.95 -11.35
C PRO A 134 11.15 -5.17 -12.20
N LYS A 135 11.29 -3.84 -12.26
CA LYS A 135 10.62 -3.04 -13.27
C LYS A 135 10.99 -3.68 -14.61
N LYS A 136 10.04 -4.29 -15.30
CA LYS A 136 10.27 -4.73 -16.68
C LYS A 136 10.34 -3.47 -17.55
N TYR A 137 11.47 -2.77 -17.49
CA TYR A 137 11.86 -1.87 -18.55
C TYR A 137 12.26 -2.76 -19.72
N ASN A 138 11.48 -2.73 -20.79
CA ASN A 138 11.91 -3.17 -22.10
C ASN A 138 11.15 -2.37 -23.14
N GLY A 139 11.91 -1.61 -23.93
CA GLY A 139 11.56 -1.14 -25.28
C GLY A 139 10.64 0.05 -25.36
#